data_AF-A0A354FML5-F1
#
_entry.id   AF-A0A354FML5-F1
#
_cell.length_a   1.000
_cell.length_b   1.000
_cell.length_c   1.000
_cell.angle_alpha   90.00
_cell.angle_beta   90.00
_cell.angle_gamma   90.00
#
_symmetry.space_group_name_H-M   'P 1'
#
loop_
_entity.id
_entity.type
_entity.pdbx_description
1 polymer ?
#
loop_
_entity_poly.entity_id
_entity_poly.type
_entity_poly.pdbx_seq_one_letter_code
_entity_poly.pdbx_strand_id
1 'polypeptide(L)'
;MFNKLALPLLSITILISGLHLLRELLIPLALAILFVYLTEPLNRMLIRLKIPGVFRVPVILGVTTLGVLGLSRLVMSNLLALGKSLPHYEARLDELFSDLLNGLGLERSELEFLKGDQNWFAYLQPETLTSLLSSGFVQTLDFLGNLALVLLFMIYLLFEREAFSLRIQRLFQGERSRQVLEIMAQ
;
A
#
# COMPACT_ATOMS: atom_id res chain seq x y z
N MET A 1 -25.68 -19.43 40.98
CA MET A 1 -24.40 -18.76 40.62
C MET A 1 -24.17 -18.75 39.10
N PHE A 2 -24.44 -19.85 38.39
CA PHE A 2 -24.31 -19.95 36.93
C PHE A 2 -25.03 -18.86 36.10
N ASN A 3 -26.27 -18.49 36.43
CA ASN A 3 -27.00 -17.46 35.67
C ASN A 3 -26.39 -16.04 35.74
N LYS A 4 -25.66 -15.72 36.81
CA LYS A 4 -25.01 -14.41 36.97
C LYS A 4 -23.73 -14.29 36.13
N LEU A 5 -23.12 -15.42 35.76
CA LEU A 5 -21.94 -15.48 34.88
C LEU A 5 -22.33 -15.66 33.41
N ALA A 6 -23.49 -16.25 33.12
CA ALA A 6 -23.97 -16.44 31.74
C ALA A 6 -24.26 -15.11 31.02
N LEU A 7 -24.88 -14.14 31.72
CA LEU A 7 -25.20 -12.82 31.18
C LEU A 7 -23.97 -12.01 30.72
N PRO A 8 -22.89 -11.84 31.53
CA PRO A 8 -21.69 -11.15 31.06
C PRO A 8 -20.96 -11.92 29.96
N LEU A 9 -20.94 -13.26 29.97
CA LEU A 9 -20.36 -14.04 28.88
C LEU A 9 -21.09 -13.85 27.55
N LEU A 10 -22.43 -13.82 27.58
CA LEU A 10 -23.24 -13.53 26.40
C LEU A 10 -22.98 -12.12 25.88
N SER A 11 -22.94 -11.13 26.77
CA SER A 11 -22.65 -9.74 26.41
C SER A 11 -21.27 -9.61 25.74
N ILE A 12 -20.23 -10.20 26.34
CA ILE A 12 -18.87 -10.21 25.78
C ILE A 12 -18.84 -10.91 24.41
N THR A 13 -19.50 -12.05 24.28
CA THR A 13 -19.57 -12.79 23.00
C THR A 13 -20.22 -11.95 21.91
N ILE A 14 -21.32 -11.26 22.22
CA ILE A 14 -22.01 -10.37 21.27
C ILE A 14 -21.12 -9.18 20.89
N LEU A 15 -20.45 -8.56 21.86
CA LEU A 15 -19.51 -7.46 21.62
C LEU A 15 -18.35 -7.89 20.71
N ILE A 16 -17.71 -9.02 21.00
CA ILE A 16 -16.60 -9.55 20.20
C ILE A 16 -17.08 -9.90 18.79
N SER A 17 -18.26 -10.53 18.67
CA SER A 17 -18.83 -10.89 17.37
C SER A 17 -19.16 -9.65 16.54
N GLY A 18 -19.76 -8.62 17.17
CA GLY A 18 -20.01 -7.34 16.53
C GLY A 18 -18.71 -6.67 16.07
N LEU A 19 -17.68 -6.65 16.91
CA LEU A 19 -16.38 -6.09 16.56
C LEU A 19 -15.71 -6.86 15.41
N HIS A 20 -15.85 -8.19 15.37
CA HIS A 20 -15.31 -9.03 14.31
C HIS A 20 -16.00 -8.76 12.97
N LEU A 21 -17.33 -8.60 12.97
CA LEU A 21 -18.11 -8.25 11.77
C LEU A 21 -17.75 -6.84 11.26
N LEU A 22 -17.55 -5.88 12.16
CA LEU A 22 -17.19 -4.51 11.79
C LEU A 22 -15.70 -4.33 11.48
N ARG A 23 -14.86 -5.36 11.67
CA ARG A 23 -13.40 -5.29 11.50
C ARG A 23 -12.99 -4.76 10.12
N GLU A 24 -13.70 -5.16 9.08
CA GLU A 24 -13.44 -4.73 7.69
C GLU A 24 -13.62 -3.22 7.49
N LEU A 25 -14.43 -2.56 8.34
CA LEU A 25 -14.62 -1.11 8.35
C LEU A 25 -13.74 -0.42 9.40
N LEU A 26 -13.61 -1.03 10.59
CA LEU A 26 -12.88 -0.47 11.72
C LEU A 26 -11.37 -0.42 11.48
N ILE A 27 -10.79 -1.41 10.80
CA ILE A 27 -9.36 -1.39 10.49
C ILE A 27 -9.02 -0.22 9.55
N PRO A 28 -9.69 -0.06 8.38
CA PRO A 28 -9.45 1.10 7.53
C PRO A 28 -9.71 2.44 8.22
N LEU A 29 -10.74 2.51 9.07
CA LEU A 29 -11.03 3.72 9.86
C LEU A 29 -9.90 4.05 10.85
N ALA A 30 -9.39 3.06 11.59
CA ALA A 30 -8.29 3.26 12.53
C ALA A 30 -7.01 3.72 11.80
N LEU A 31 -6.71 3.09 10.66
CA LEU A 31 -5.60 3.51 9.80
C LEU A 31 -5.81 4.93 9.26
N ALA A 32 -7.03 5.28 8.85
CA ALA A 32 -7.35 6.62 8.38
C ALA A 32 -7.11 7.67 9.47
N ILE A 33 -7.52 7.40 10.71
CA ILE A 33 -7.25 8.29 11.85
C ILE A 33 -5.74 8.47 12.03
N LEU A 34 -4.98 7.38 12.05
CA LEU A 34 -3.51 7.44 12.16
C LEU A 34 -2.90 8.25 11.02
N PHE A 35 -3.33 8.04 9.78
CA PHE A 35 -2.83 8.78 8.63
C PHE A 35 -3.23 10.26 8.64
N VAL A 36 -4.43 10.61 9.10
CA VAL A 36 -4.82 12.02 9.29
C VAL A 36 -3.84 12.72 10.22
N TYR A 37 -3.48 12.09 11.34
CA TYR A 37 -2.48 12.62 12.28
C TYR A 37 -1.06 12.61 11.70
N LEU A 38 -0.68 11.57 10.95
CA LEU A 38 0.64 11.48 10.32
C LEU A 38 0.83 12.56 9.23
N THR A 39 -0.26 12.92 8.56
CA THR A 39 -0.26 13.87 7.44
C THR A 39 -0.38 15.32 7.92
N GLU A 40 -0.67 15.61 9.19
CA GLU A 40 -0.67 16.99 9.76
C GLU A 40 0.53 17.86 9.33
N PRO A 41 1.80 17.43 9.48
CA PRO A 41 2.95 18.22 9.04
C PRO A 41 2.99 18.43 7.53
N LEU A 42 2.64 17.40 6.75
CA LEU A 42 2.50 17.47 5.28
C LEU A 42 1.39 18.43 4.88
N ASN A 43 0.29 18.41 5.61
CA ASN A 43 -0.88 19.25 5.42
C ASN A 43 -0.49 20.73 5.53
N ARG A 44 0.38 21.09 6.49
CA ARG A 44 0.95 22.44 6.65
C ARG A 44 1.72 22.91 5.42
N MET A 45 2.48 22.02 4.78
CA MET A 45 3.15 22.33 3.51
C MET A 45 2.14 22.53 2.38
N LEU A 46 1.10 21.71 2.31
CA LEU A 46 0.04 21.83 1.29
C LEU A 46 -0.86 23.06 1.48
N ILE A 47 -0.99 23.62 2.69
CA ILE A 47 -1.66 24.92 2.90
C ILE A 47 -0.95 26.02 2.13
N ARG A 48 0.40 25.99 2.08
CA ARG A 48 1.19 26.97 1.30
C ARG A 48 0.88 26.89 -0.20
N LEU A 49 0.51 25.71 -0.69
CA LEU A 49 0.07 25.47 -2.07
C LEU A 49 -1.43 25.80 -2.30
N LYS A 50 -2.14 26.38 -1.31
CA LYS A 50 -3.56 26.80 -1.39
C LYS A 50 -4.54 25.67 -1.78
N ILE A 51 -4.21 24.41 -1.50
CA ILE A 51 -5.12 23.29 -1.77
C ILE A 51 -6.20 23.25 -0.66
N PRO A 52 -7.51 23.14 -0.98
CA PRO A 52 -8.57 22.98 0.03
C PRO A 52 -8.42 21.67 0.79
N GLY A 53 -8.74 21.63 2.10
CA GLY A 53 -8.47 20.50 3.00
C GLY A 53 -8.94 19.14 2.48
N VAL A 54 -10.11 19.12 1.82
CA VAL A 54 -10.74 17.93 1.24
C VAL A 54 -9.92 17.30 0.09
N PHE A 55 -9.21 18.12 -0.71
CA PHE A 55 -8.48 17.62 -1.89
C PHE A 55 -7.02 17.24 -1.61
N ARG A 56 -6.47 17.58 -0.45
CA ARG A 56 -5.03 17.36 -0.16
C ARG A 56 -4.65 15.89 -0.15
N VAL A 57 -5.46 15.08 0.53
CA VAL A 57 -5.26 13.64 0.65
C VAL A 57 -5.32 12.91 -0.70
N PRO A 58 -6.39 13.05 -1.50
CA PRO A 58 -6.45 12.36 -2.79
C PRO A 58 -5.37 12.85 -3.76
N VAL A 59 -4.93 14.11 -3.68
CA VAL A 59 -3.83 14.64 -4.53
C VAL A 59 -2.49 14.00 -4.20
N ILE A 60 -2.09 13.95 -2.91
CA ILE A 60 -0.82 13.32 -2.49
C ILE A 60 -0.79 11.87 -2.96
N LEU A 61 -1.90 11.18 -2.82
CA LEU A 61 -1.98 9.78 -3.19
C LEU A 61 -1.97 9.57 -4.70
N GLY A 62 -2.74 10.37 -5.44
CA GLY A 62 -2.75 10.31 -6.90
C GLY A 62 -1.35 10.50 -7.47
N VAL A 63 -0.61 11.49 -6.99
CA VAL A 63 0.78 11.75 -7.42
C VAL A 63 1.69 10.57 -7.09
N THR A 64 1.60 10.04 -5.87
CA THR A 64 2.44 8.92 -5.42
C THR A 64 2.14 7.65 -6.22
N THR A 65 0.87 7.30 -6.40
CA THR A 65 0.43 6.14 -7.17
C THR A 65 0.85 6.24 -8.64
N LEU A 66 0.64 7.40 -9.27
CA LEU A 66 1.07 7.62 -10.66
C LEU A 66 2.59 7.50 -10.80
N GLY A 67 3.35 8.03 -9.83
CA GLY A 67 4.80 7.90 -9.80
C GLY A 67 5.25 6.44 -9.74
N VAL A 68 4.70 5.65 -8.82
CA VAL A 68 5.03 4.23 -8.68
C VAL A 68 4.64 3.44 -9.93
N LEU A 69 3.43 3.61 -10.44
CA LEU A 69 2.96 2.90 -11.64
C LEU A 69 3.81 3.23 -12.89
N GLY A 70 4.21 4.50 -13.03
CA GLY A 70 5.11 4.94 -14.09
C GLY A 70 6.46 4.22 -14.01
N LEU A 71 7.07 4.18 -12.83
CA LEU A 71 8.34 3.49 -12.60
C LEU A 71 8.22 1.98 -12.84
N SER A 72 7.16 1.34 -12.33
CA SER A 72 6.92 -0.08 -12.55
C SER A 72 6.81 -0.44 -14.02
N ARG A 73 6.11 0.38 -14.84
CA ARG A 73 6.03 0.16 -16.28
C ARG A 73 7.39 0.27 -16.97
N LEU A 74 8.21 1.25 -16.59
CA LEU A 74 9.56 1.41 -17.14
C LEU A 74 10.40 0.18 -16.82
N VAL A 75 10.45 -0.25 -15.56
CA VAL A 75 11.18 -1.46 -15.15
C VAL A 75 10.68 -2.69 -15.90
N MET A 76 9.35 -2.86 -15.98
CA MET A 76 8.76 -4.02 -16.66
C MET A 76 9.10 -4.06 -18.16
N SER A 77 9.05 -2.91 -18.83
CA SER A 77 9.42 -2.82 -20.25
C SER A 77 10.87 -3.23 -20.50
N ASN A 78 11.77 -2.88 -19.58
CA ASN A 78 13.17 -3.30 -19.63
C ASN A 78 13.31 -4.81 -19.38
N LEU A 79 12.60 -5.36 -18.40
CA LEU A 79 12.63 -6.81 -18.11
C LEU A 79 12.11 -7.65 -19.29
N LEU A 80 11.02 -7.22 -19.93
CA LEU A 80 10.48 -7.91 -21.11
C LEU A 80 11.43 -7.81 -22.31
N ALA A 81 12.11 -6.68 -22.49
CA ALA A 81 13.12 -6.53 -23.53
C ALA A 81 14.33 -7.44 -23.28
N LEU A 82 14.79 -7.53 -22.03
CA LEU A 82 15.86 -8.43 -21.60
C LEU A 82 15.47 -9.89 -21.83
N GLY A 83 14.27 -10.31 -21.43
CA GLY A 83 13.75 -11.66 -21.65
C GLY A 83 13.71 -12.06 -23.14
N LYS A 84 13.42 -11.14 -24.05
CA LYS A 84 13.46 -11.40 -25.50
C LYS A 84 14.87 -11.57 -26.05
N SER A 85 15.84 -10.84 -25.50
CA SER A 85 17.25 -10.93 -25.90
C SER A 85 18.01 -12.05 -25.18
N LEU A 86 17.44 -12.61 -24.12
CA LEU A 86 18.06 -13.63 -23.26
C LEU A 86 18.59 -14.86 -24.02
N PRO A 87 17.87 -15.46 -25.00
CA PRO A 87 18.36 -16.63 -25.74
C PRO A 87 19.63 -16.31 -26.53
N HIS A 88 19.76 -15.08 -27.01
CA HIS A 88 20.96 -14.63 -27.72
C HIS A 88 22.13 -14.44 -26.76
N TYR A 89 21.88 -13.95 -25.54
CA TYR A 89 22.90 -13.88 -24.49
C TYR A 89 23.36 -15.26 -24.02
N GLU A 90 22.45 -16.23 -23.92
CA GLU A 90 22.77 -17.63 -23.59
C GLU A 90 23.75 -18.22 -24.61
N ALA A 91 23.43 -18.15 -25.90
CA ALA A 91 24.29 -18.67 -26.96
C ALA A 91 25.69 -18.02 -26.94
N ARG A 92 25.75 -16.70 -26.68
CA ARG A 92 27.01 -15.96 -26.63
C ARG A 92 27.83 -16.26 -25.39
N LEU A 93 27.18 -16.44 -24.24
CA LEU A 93 27.85 -16.84 -23.01
C LEU A 93 28.39 -18.27 -23.15
N ASP A 94 27.61 -19.18 -23.72
CA ASP A 94 28.07 -20.55 -24.00
C ASP A 94 29.28 -20.58 -24.92
N GLU A 95 29.30 -19.75 -25.97
CA GLU A 95 30.42 -19.61 -26.88
C GLU A 95 31.67 -19.07 -26.15
N LEU A 96 31.53 -17.98 -25.40
CA LEU A 96 32.63 -17.40 -24.60
C LEU A 96 33.16 -18.37 -23.55
N PHE A 97 32.28 -19.10 -22.87
CA PHE A 97 32.69 -20.14 -21.92
C PHE A 97 33.39 -21.30 -22.64
N SER A 98 32.94 -21.69 -23.83
CA SER A 98 33.63 -22.70 -24.64
C SER A 98 35.06 -22.26 -24.98
N ASP A 99 35.21 -21.03 -25.45
CA ASP A 99 36.49 -20.49 -25.90
C ASP A 99 37.46 -20.32 -24.74
N LEU A 100 36.97 -19.88 -23.58
CA LEU A 100 37.77 -19.79 -22.36
C LEU A 100 38.23 -21.16 -21.86
N LEU A 101 37.35 -22.18 -21.87
CA LEU A 101 37.70 -23.52 -21.43
C LEU A 101 38.68 -24.20 -22.39
N ASN A 102 38.46 -24.05 -23.70
CA ASN A 102 39.37 -24.51 -24.74
C ASN A 102 40.74 -23.83 -24.63
N GLY A 103 40.78 -22.52 -24.34
CA GLY A 103 42.01 -21.77 -24.12
C GLY A 103 42.77 -22.17 -22.86
N LEU A 104 42.08 -22.71 -21.85
CA LEU A 104 42.66 -23.21 -20.60
C LEU A 104 42.95 -24.73 -20.61
N GLY A 105 42.59 -25.43 -21.69
CA GLY A 105 42.80 -26.88 -21.83
C GLY A 105 41.91 -27.74 -20.90
N LEU A 106 40.82 -27.17 -20.40
CA LEU A 106 39.86 -27.87 -19.53
C LEU A 106 38.71 -28.43 -20.36
N GLU A 107 38.42 -29.72 -20.20
CA GLU A 107 37.37 -30.41 -20.96
C GLU A 107 36.00 -30.12 -20.34
N ARG A 108 35.01 -29.70 -21.15
CA ARG A 108 33.64 -29.35 -20.72
C ARG A 108 32.93 -30.45 -19.89
N SER A 109 33.41 -31.69 -19.95
CA SER A 109 32.85 -32.84 -19.24
C SER A 109 33.05 -32.79 -17.72
N GLU A 110 34.00 -32.02 -17.19
CA GLU A 110 34.25 -31.93 -15.74
C GLU A 110 33.36 -30.90 -15.02
N LEU A 111 32.71 -30.01 -15.77
CA LEU A 111 31.92 -28.92 -15.19
C LEU A 111 30.43 -29.25 -15.16
N GLU A 112 30.06 -30.21 -14.32
CA GLU A 112 28.64 -30.49 -13.98
C GLU A 112 27.92 -29.27 -13.38
N PHE A 113 28.66 -28.34 -12.75
CA PHE A 113 28.13 -27.09 -12.21
C PHE A 113 27.59 -26.13 -13.28
N LEU A 114 28.12 -26.16 -14.51
CA LEU A 114 27.59 -25.38 -15.65
C LEU A 114 26.35 -26.02 -16.29
N LYS A 115 26.12 -27.32 -16.04
CA LYS A 115 24.82 -27.97 -16.29
C LYS A 115 23.81 -27.70 -15.16
N GLY A 116 24.23 -26.94 -14.14
CA GLY A 116 23.45 -26.59 -12.96
C GLY A 116 22.22 -25.76 -13.31
N ASP A 117 21.08 -26.44 -13.27
CA ASP A 117 19.72 -25.93 -13.27
C ASP A 117 19.29 -25.12 -14.50
N GLN A 118 19.11 -25.78 -15.65
CA GLN A 118 18.36 -25.19 -16.78
C GLN A 118 16.93 -24.73 -16.42
N ASN A 119 16.43 -25.07 -15.22
CA ASN A 119 15.09 -24.66 -14.77
C ASN A 119 15.01 -23.18 -14.36
N TRP A 120 16.12 -22.47 -14.12
CA TRP A 120 16.01 -21.03 -13.80
C TRP A 120 15.46 -20.22 -14.98
N PHE A 121 15.67 -20.70 -16.20
CA PHE A 121 15.06 -20.16 -17.43
C PHE A 121 13.54 -20.36 -17.48
N ALA A 122 12.98 -21.36 -16.78
CA ALA A 122 11.54 -21.57 -16.69
C ALA A 122 10.83 -20.42 -15.93
N TYR A 123 11.55 -19.73 -15.04
CA TYR A 123 11.02 -18.54 -14.35
C TYR A 123 11.03 -17.27 -15.22
N LEU A 124 11.82 -17.25 -16.30
CA LEU A 124 11.89 -16.15 -17.26
C LEU A 124 11.01 -16.37 -18.50
N GLN A 125 10.28 -17.48 -18.56
CA GLN A 125 9.32 -17.75 -19.61
C GLN A 125 8.14 -16.77 -19.56
N PRO A 126 7.57 -16.39 -20.71
CA PRO A 126 6.42 -15.49 -20.79
C PRO A 126 5.23 -15.91 -19.93
N GLU A 127 5.00 -17.21 -19.74
CA GLU A 127 3.90 -17.78 -18.95
C GLU A 127 4.08 -17.52 -17.44
N THR A 128 5.31 -17.68 -16.93
CA THR A 128 5.63 -17.39 -15.53
C THR A 128 5.66 -15.89 -15.28
N LEU A 129 6.21 -15.11 -16.22
CA LEU A 129 6.18 -13.65 -16.15
C LEU A 129 4.76 -13.10 -16.20
N THR A 130 3.89 -13.65 -17.05
CA THR A 130 2.49 -13.22 -17.14
C THR A 130 1.69 -13.61 -15.90
N SER A 131 1.94 -14.76 -15.28
CA SER A 131 1.28 -15.15 -14.03
C SER A 131 1.75 -14.32 -12.83
N LEU A 132 3.02 -13.93 -12.78
CA LEU A 132 3.56 -12.98 -11.80
C LEU A 132 2.99 -11.57 -12.00
N LEU A 133 2.85 -11.13 -13.26
CA LEU A 133 2.18 -9.87 -13.59
C LEU A 133 0.71 -9.88 -13.19
N SER A 134 -0.02 -10.95 -13.50
CA SER A 134 -1.45 -11.03 -13.21
C SER A 134 -1.71 -11.14 -11.71
N SER A 135 -0.89 -11.92 -10.98
CA SER A 135 -0.99 -12.00 -9.52
C SER A 135 -0.58 -10.69 -8.84
N GLY A 136 0.48 -10.04 -9.34
CA GLY A 136 0.87 -8.70 -8.89
C GLY A 136 -0.21 -7.65 -9.17
N PHE A 137 -0.90 -7.74 -10.31
CA PHE A 137 -2.01 -6.85 -10.66
C PHE A 137 -3.21 -7.05 -9.72
N VAL A 138 -3.61 -8.29 -9.45
CA VAL A 138 -4.71 -8.59 -8.51
C VAL A 138 -4.37 -8.12 -7.10
N GLN A 139 -3.17 -8.40 -6.61
CA GLN A 139 -2.72 -7.94 -5.29
C GLN A 139 -2.67 -6.40 -5.20
N THR A 140 -2.26 -5.74 -6.29
CA THR A 140 -2.31 -4.29 -6.38
C THR A 140 -3.75 -3.78 -6.36
N LEU A 141 -4.68 -4.46 -7.03
CA LEU A 141 -6.11 -4.11 -7.03
C LEU A 141 -6.73 -4.26 -5.64
N ASP A 142 -6.43 -5.34 -4.93
CA ASP A 142 -6.88 -5.56 -3.55
C ASP A 142 -6.30 -4.51 -2.59
N PHE A 143 -5.01 -4.19 -2.74
CA PHE A 143 -4.37 -3.12 -1.98
C PHE A 143 -5.01 -1.76 -2.28
N LEU A 144 -5.29 -1.44 -3.56
CA LEU A 144 -6.01 -0.22 -3.94
C LEU A 144 -7.43 -0.19 -3.38
N GLY A 145 -8.13 -1.33 -3.35
CA GLY A 145 -9.46 -1.44 -2.75
C GLY A 145 -9.43 -1.12 -1.26
N ASN A 146 -8.49 -1.71 -0.53
CA ASN A 146 -8.27 -1.42 0.89
C ASN A 146 -7.85 0.03 1.14
N LEU A 147 -6.91 0.55 0.32
CA LEU A 147 -6.53 1.96 0.40
C LEU A 147 -7.71 2.87 0.11
N ALA A 148 -8.54 2.59 -0.90
CA ALA A 148 -9.69 3.42 -1.24
C ALA A 148 -10.62 3.60 -0.04
N LEU A 149 -10.86 2.55 0.75
CA LEU A 149 -11.61 2.63 2.01
C LEU A 149 -10.91 3.53 3.04
N VAL A 150 -9.61 3.32 3.28
CA VAL A 150 -8.82 4.17 4.20
C VAL A 150 -8.90 5.65 3.77
N LEU A 151 -8.82 5.92 2.48
CA LEU A 151 -8.86 7.28 1.94
C LEU A 151 -10.23 7.90 2.01
N LEU A 152 -11.28 7.13 1.73
CA LEU A 152 -12.64 7.58 1.91
C LEU A 152 -12.89 7.97 3.37
N PHE A 153 -12.49 7.13 4.33
CA PHE A 153 -12.58 7.47 5.75
C PHE A 153 -11.73 8.68 6.11
N MET A 154 -10.53 8.81 5.57
CA MET A 154 -9.67 9.95 5.83
C MET A 154 -10.27 11.25 5.29
N ILE A 155 -10.82 11.25 4.06
CA ILE A 155 -11.54 12.38 3.48
C ILE A 155 -12.75 12.72 4.33
N TYR A 156 -13.54 11.72 4.73
CA TYR A 156 -14.69 11.90 5.62
C TYR A 156 -14.28 12.52 6.97
N LEU A 157 -13.23 12.02 7.61
CA LEU A 157 -12.73 12.54 8.89
C LEU A 157 -12.19 13.97 8.77
N LEU A 158 -11.50 14.29 7.67
CA LEU A 158 -11.05 15.65 7.40
C LEU A 158 -12.23 16.61 7.19
N PHE A 159 -13.24 16.18 6.44
CA PHE A 159 -14.46 16.95 6.20
C PHE A 159 -15.26 17.15 7.49
N GLU A 160 -15.47 16.09 8.28
CA GLU A 160 -16.22 16.15 9.52
C GLU A 160 -15.50 17.06 10.53
N ARG A 161 -14.16 17.07 10.58
CA ARG A 161 -13.42 18.01 11.44
C ARG A 161 -13.76 19.47 11.13
N GLU A 162 -13.89 19.84 9.87
CA GLU A 162 -14.27 21.20 9.45
C GLU A 162 -15.75 21.50 9.76
N ALA A 163 -16.64 20.54 9.50
CA ALA A 163 -18.08 20.67 9.76
C ALA A 163 -18.43 20.71 11.26
N PHE A 164 -17.73 19.92 12.07
CA PHE A 164 -17.93 19.80 13.51
C PHE A 164 -17.54 21.09 14.24
N SER A 165 -16.44 21.72 13.83
CA SER A 165 -16.05 23.03 14.36
C SER A 165 -17.13 24.09 14.14
N LEU A 166 -17.76 24.11 12.95
CA LEU A 166 -18.86 25.02 12.63
C LEU A 166 -20.14 24.70 13.44
N ARG A 167 -20.45 23.41 13.65
CA ARG A 167 -21.61 23.00 14.45
C ARG A 167 -21.44 23.36 15.92
N ILE A 168 -20.26 23.13 16.50
CA ILE A 168 -19.94 23.52 17.88
C ILE A 168 -20.01 25.05 18.03
N GLN A 169 -19.43 25.81 17.10
CA GLN A 169 -19.49 27.27 17.17
C GLN A 169 -20.93 27.79 17.13
N ARG A 170 -21.81 27.18 16.34
CA ARG A 170 -23.25 27.55 16.32
C ARG A 170 -23.99 27.14 17.60
N LEU A 171 -23.63 26.01 18.20
CA LEU A 171 -24.25 25.54 19.46
C LEU A 171 -23.79 26.33 20.69
N PHE A 172 -22.60 26.95 20.65
CA PHE A 172 -22.05 27.75 21.76
C PHE A 172 -22.18 29.27 21.57
N GLN A 173 -22.88 29.74 20.53
CA GLN A 173 -23.20 31.16 20.35
C GLN A 173 -24.42 31.64 21.18
N GLY A 174 -25.10 30.73 21.88
CA GLY A 174 -26.16 31.06 22.84
C GLY A 174 -25.73 30.82 24.28
N GLU A 175 -25.40 31.90 24.99
CA GLU A 175 -25.15 32.03 26.43
C GLU A 175 -23.85 31.41 27.00
N ARG A 176 -22.95 32.30 27.46
CA ARG A 176 -21.70 32.07 28.25
C ARG A 176 -20.38 31.77 27.54
N SER A 177 -20.26 32.04 26.24
CA SER A 177 -18.98 31.93 25.50
C SER A 177 -17.82 32.77 26.10
N ARG A 178 -18.10 33.84 26.86
CA ARG A 178 -17.04 34.67 27.51
C ARG A 178 -16.38 34.03 28.73
N GLN A 179 -17.04 33.15 29.47
CA GLN A 179 -16.49 32.57 30.72
C GLN A 179 -15.60 31.35 30.48
N VAL A 180 -15.79 30.63 29.37
CA VAL A 180 -15.00 29.41 29.07
C VAL A 180 -13.67 29.75 28.38
N LEU A 181 -13.63 30.83 27.60
CA LEU A 181 -12.41 31.33 26.96
C LEU A 181 -11.39 31.89 27.96
N GLU A 182 -11.84 32.38 29.11
CA GLU A 182 -10.97 32.89 30.18
C GLU A 182 -10.28 31.76 30.95
N ILE A 183 -10.91 30.58 31.02
CA ILE A 183 -10.37 29.38 31.71
C ILE A 183 -9.42 28.58 30.81
N MET A 184 -9.62 28.58 29.50
CA MET A 184 -8.70 27.91 28.55
C MET A 184 -7.43 28.71 28.22
N ALA A 185 -7.33 29.96 28.69
CA ALA A 185 -6.13 30.79 28.53
C ALA A 185 -5.16 30.71 29.74
N GLN A 186 -5.51 29.90 30.76
CA GLN A 186 -4.61 29.44 31.82
C GLN A 186 -4.13 28.02 31.52
#